data_AF-A0A843HZX6-F1
#
_entry.id   AF-A0A843HZX6-F1
#
_cell.length_a   1.000
_cell.length_b   1.000
_cell.length_c   1.000
_cell.angle_alpha   90.00
_cell.angle_beta   90.00
_cell.angle_gamma   90.00
#
_symmetry.space_group_name_H-M   'P 1'
#
loop_
_entity.id
_entity.type
_entity.pdbx_description
1 polymer ?
#
loop_
_entity_poly.entity_id
_entity_poly.type
_entity_poly.pdbx_seq_one_letter_code
_entity_poly.pdbx_strand_id
1 'polypeptide(L)'
;MNTLLVKALKNGFDMSKEDAVALAETVQKVFKKEKEVEDMSLHKDIRSIFFELHQKNLLCLRREEVKEKGKAIRKFYWSYNTDGIRAEANRRPVEESQYEIYKKIPEEAWLLHSCNT
;
A
#
# COMPACT_ATOMS: atom_id res chain seq x y z
N MET A 1 7.62 17.35 -2.58
CA MET A 1 7.09 16.04 -3.02
C MET A 1 7.80 14.95 -2.21
N ASN A 2 7.05 14.05 -1.57
CA ASN A 2 7.61 12.99 -0.72
C ASN A 2 8.10 11.82 -1.59
N THR A 3 9.40 11.79 -1.90
CA THR A 3 10.01 10.79 -2.79
C THR A 3 9.93 9.36 -2.25
N LEU A 4 9.94 9.20 -0.92
CA LEU A 4 9.78 7.89 -0.28
C LEU A 4 8.38 7.34 -0.48
N LEU A 5 7.34 8.17 -0.34
CA LEU A 5 5.97 7.75 -0.59
C LEU A 5 5.78 7.30 -2.04
N VAL A 6 6.30 8.05 -3.02
CA VAL A 6 6.22 7.68 -4.43
C VAL A 6 6.86 6.30 -4.66
N LYS A 7 8.06 6.06 -4.09
CA LYS A 7 8.74 4.77 -4.22
C LYS A 7 7.97 3.63 -3.55
N ALA A 8 7.41 3.87 -2.37
CA ALA A 8 6.57 2.90 -1.67
C ALA A 8 5.30 2.56 -2.46
N LEU A 9 4.66 3.56 -3.08
CA LEU A 9 3.49 3.37 -3.93
C LEU A 9 3.82 2.51 -5.16
N LYS A 10 4.90 2.85 -5.87
CA LYS A 10 5.40 2.03 -6.99
C LYS A 10 5.61 0.57 -6.58
N ASN A 11 6.30 0.35 -5.46
CA ASN A 11 6.59 -1.00 -5.01
C ASN A 11 5.35 -1.74 -4.51
N GLY A 12 4.49 -1.09 -3.72
CA GLY A 12 3.36 -1.73 -3.04
C GLY A 12 2.19 -2.06 -3.95
N PHE A 13 2.05 -1.32 -5.05
CA PHE A 13 0.92 -1.43 -5.99
C PHE A 13 1.34 -1.72 -7.44
N ASP A 14 2.63 -1.91 -7.70
CA ASP A 14 3.18 -2.16 -9.05
C ASP A 14 2.75 -1.10 -10.09
N MET A 15 2.71 0.15 -9.64
CA MET A 15 2.23 1.28 -10.46
C MET A 15 3.37 1.98 -11.21
N SER A 16 2.99 2.62 -12.32
CA SER A 16 3.88 3.50 -13.07
C SER A 16 4.39 4.63 -12.16
N LYS A 17 5.51 5.26 -12.55
CA LYS A 17 6.05 6.36 -11.74
C LYS A 17 5.09 7.55 -11.74
N GLU A 18 4.45 7.78 -12.88
CA GLU A 18 3.53 8.88 -13.14
C GLU A 18 2.29 8.75 -12.25
N ASP A 19 1.68 7.57 -12.19
CA ASP A 19 0.53 7.28 -11.34
C ASP A 19 0.88 7.37 -9.85
N ALA A 20 2.06 6.85 -9.46
CA ALA A 20 2.53 6.94 -8.08
C ALA A 20 2.75 8.40 -7.64
N VAL A 21 3.24 9.27 -8.54
CA VAL A 21 3.38 10.71 -8.27
C VAL A 21 2.00 11.35 -8.12
N ALA A 22 1.06 11.09 -9.03
CA ALA A 22 -0.28 11.66 -8.97
C ALA A 22 -1.03 11.25 -7.69
N LEU A 23 -0.90 9.99 -7.28
CA LEU A 23 -1.48 9.49 -6.04
C LEU A 23 -0.80 10.12 -4.81
N ALA A 24 0.52 10.21 -4.77
CA ALA A 24 1.24 10.86 -3.68
C ALA A 24 0.84 12.34 -3.52
N GLU A 25 0.66 13.06 -4.63
CA GLU A 25 0.16 14.44 -4.60
C GLU A 25 -1.27 14.53 -4.07
N THR A 26 -2.14 13.58 -4.44
CA THR A 26 -3.52 13.51 -3.94
C THR A 26 -3.53 13.32 -2.43
N VAL A 27 -2.75 12.35 -1.91
CA VAL A 27 -2.62 12.13 -0.46
C VAL A 27 -2.05 13.37 0.23
N GLN A 28 -1.02 14.00 -0.34
CA GLN A 28 -0.43 15.22 0.22
C GLN A 28 -1.44 16.38 0.28
N LYS A 29 -2.28 16.54 -0.75
CA LYS A 29 -3.34 17.56 -0.81
C LYS A 29 -4.41 17.33 0.25
N VAL A 30 -4.75 16.06 0.55
CA VAL A 30 -5.70 15.72 1.61
C VAL A 30 -5.15 16.12 2.98
N PHE A 31 -3.88 15.83 3.26
CA PHE A 31 -3.27 16.17 4.54
C PHE A 31 -3.05 17.68 4.75
N LYS A 32 -2.97 18.52 3.70
CA LYS A 32 -2.84 19.99 3.82
C LYS A 32 -1.77 20.50 4.80
N LYS A 33 -0.69 19.72 5.03
CA LYS A 33 0.39 19.92 6.04
C LYS A 33 0.04 19.51 7.48
N GLU A 34 -1.18 19.07 7.74
CA GLU A 34 -1.56 18.45 9.00
C GLU A 34 -0.88 17.08 9.18
N LYS A 35 -0.65 16.70 10.44
CA LYS A 35 -0.12 15.38 10.78
C LYS A 35 -1.19 14.29 10.69
N GLU A 36 -2.44 14.66 10.95
CA GLU A 36 -3.58 13.76 10.96
C GLU A 36 -4.78 14.39 10.24
N VAL A 37 -5.62 13.56 9.64
CA VAL A 37 -6.88 13.99 9.02
C VAL A 37 -8.01 13.10 9.51
N GLU A 38 -9.13 13.69 9.90
CA GLU A 38 -10.32 12.95 10.33
C GLU A 38 -10.96 12.22 9.13
N ASP A 39 -11.21 10.92 9.26
CA ASP A 39 -11.81 10.07 8.22
C ASP A 39 -13.11 10.66 7.67
N MET A 40 -14.01 11.09 8.57
CA MET A 40 -15.34 11.58 8.21
C MET A 40 -15.32 12.94 7.49
N SER A 41 -14.17 13.64 7.47
CA SER A 41 -14.00 14.86 6.67
C SER A 41 -13.70 14.58 5.19
N LEU A 42 -13.38 13.32 4.84
CA LEU A 42 -12.96 12.91 3.51
C LEU A 42 -14.15 12.48 2.63
N HIS A 43 -14.06 12.78 1.34
CA HIS A 43 -14.99 12.22 0.35
C HIS A 43 -14.90 10.68 0.34
N LYS A 44 -16.01 10.00 0.03
CA LYS A 44 -16.11 8.53 0.05
C LYS A 44 -15.00 7.86 -0.78
N ASP A 45 -14.71 8.38 -1.96
CA ASP A 45 -13.71 7.79 -2.87
C ASP A 45 -12.28 7.92 -2.31
N ILE A 46 -11.98 9.05 -1.67
CA ILE A 46 -10.70 9.27 -1.00
C ILE A 46 -10.54 8.32 0.19
N ARG A 47 -11.62 8.08 0.95
CA ARG A 47 -11.58 7.09 2.03
C ARG A 47 -11.26 5.70 1.53
N SER A 48 -11.82 5.28 0.40
CA SER A 48 -11.51 3.98 -0.21
C SER A 48 -10.01 3.85 -0.48
N ILE A 49 -9.41 4.87 -1.09
CA ILE A 49 -7.97 4.93 -1.34
C ILE A 49 -7.19 4.85 -0.02
N PHE A 50 -7.61 5.58 1.01
CA PHE A 50 -6.92 5.58 2.31
C PHE A 50 -6.96 4.21 2.99
N PHE A 51 -8.06 3.47 2.87
CA PHE A 51 -8.13 2.09 3.35
C PHE A 51 -7.17 1.16 2.57
N GLU A 52 -7.04 1.30 1.26
CA GLU A 52 -6.07 0.54 0.47
C GLU A 52 -4.62 0.85 0.89
N LEU A 53 -4.31 2.14 1.08
CA LEU A 53 -3.00 2.57 1.57
C LEU A 53 -2.72 2.05 2.99
N HIS A 54 -3.75 1.96 3.84
CA HIS A 54 -3.63 1.35 5.16
C HIS A 54 -3.33 -0.15 5.09
N GLN A 55 -3.99 -0.89 4.21
CA GLN A 55 -3.72 -2.32 3.99
C GLN A 55 -2.28 -2.58 3.54
N LYS A 56 -1.69 -1.66 2.76
CA LYS A 56 -0.27 -1.69 2.37
C LYS A 56 0.68 -1.10 3.41
N ASN A 57 0.18 -0.85 4.62
CA ASN A 57 0.94 -0.31 5.74
C ASN A 57 1.57 1.08 5.46
N LEU A 58 1.00 1.85 4.52
CA LEU A 58 1.49 3.19 4.17
C LEU A 58 0.83 4.29 5.01
N LEU A 59 -0.40 4.04 5.47
CA LEU A 59 -1.12 4.90 6.40
C LEU A 59 -1.49 4.14 7.68
N CYS A 60 -1.61 4.87 8.78
CA CYS A 60 -2.12 4.39 10.05
C CYS A 60 -3.54 4.94 10.28
N LEU A 61 -4.38 4.12 10.92
CA LEU A 61 -5.70 4.51 11.38
C LEU A 61 -5.73 4.53 12.91
N ARG A 62 -5.86 5.72 13.50
CA ARG A 62 -6.03 5.90 14.95
C ARG A 62 -7.52 6.06 15.26
N ARG A 63 -7.99 5.36 16.29
CA ARG A 63 -9.34 5.53 16.84
C ARG A 63 -9.27 6.36 18.10
N GLU A 64 -10.21 7.29 18.23
CA GLU A 64 -10.40 8.11 19.42
C GLU A 64 -11.85 8.08 19.86
N GLU A 65 -12.08 7.89 21.17
CA GLU A 65 -13.41 7.97 21.76
C GLU A 65 -13.55 9.31 22.47
N VAL A 66 -14.41 10.18 21.93
CA VAL A 66 -14.64 11.53 22.46
C VAL A 66 -16.04 11.58 23.06
N LYS A 67 -16.19 12.19 24.23
CA LYS A 67 -17.51 12.51 24.79
C LYS A 67 -17.93 13.89 24.32
N GLU A 68 -18.87 13.94 23.38
CA GLU A 68 -19.49 15.20 22.94
C GLU A 68 -20.95 15.24 23.39
N LYS A 69 -21.35 16.32 24.08
CA LYS A 69 -22.73 16.54 24.56
C LYS A 69 -23.32 15.33 25.34
N GLY A 70 -22.49 14.67 26.15
CA GLY A 70 -22.88 13.51 26.96
C GLY A 70 -22.99 12.19 26.19
N LYS A 71 -22.71 12.16 24.87
CA LYS A 71 -22.67 10.95 24.06
C LYS A 71 -21.23 10.57 23.73
N ALA A 72 -20.92 9.29 23.80
CA ALA A 72 -19.64 8.75 23.34
C ALA A 72 -19.66 8.64 21.81
N ILE A 73 -18.78 9.37 21.14
CA ILE A 73 -18.60 9.37 19.69
C ILE A 73 -17.24 8.77 19.38
N ARG A 74 -17.19 7.95 18.32
CA ARG A 74 -15.97 7.37 17.81
C ARG A 74 -15.50 8.18 16.61
N LYS A 75 -14.29 8.72 16.70
CA LYS A 75 -13.61 9.41 15.60
C LYS A 75 -12.42 8.59 15.13
N PHE A 76 -12.12 8.72 13.84
CA PHE A 76 -11.04 8.01 13.18
C PHE A 76 -10.14 9.03 12.51
N TYR A 77 -8.83 8.86 12.69
CA TYR A 77 -7.81 9.76 12.19
C TYR A 77 -6.78 9.00 11.40
N TRP A 78 -6.49 9.51 10.21
CA TRP A 78 -5.47 9.00 9.31
C TRP A 78 -4.15 9.71 9.54
N SER A 79 -3.05 8.97 9.54
CA SER A 79 -1.70 9.51 9.61
C SER A 79 -0.73 8.74 8.73
N TYR A 80 0.41 9.33 8.35
CA TYR A 80 1.43 8.63 7.58
C TYR A 80 2.12 7.56 8.45
N ASN A 81 2.17 6.32 7.95
CA ASN A 81 3.04 5.31 8.54
C ASN A 81 4.46 5.47 7.99
N THR A 82 5.26 6.34 8.61
CA THR A 82 6.61 6.66 8.10
C THR A 82 7.51 5.42 8.04
N ASP A 83 7.38 4.51 9.00
CA ASP A 83 8.17 3.27 9.05
C ASP A 83 7.72 2.29 7.98
N GLY A 84 6.41 2.11 7.81
CA GLY A 84 5.84 1.28 6.75
C GLY A 84 6.17 1.79 5.35
N ILE A 85 6.08 3.11 5.13
CA ILE A 85 6.50 3.76 3.88
C ILE A 85 7.98 3.49 3.61
N ARG A 86 8.85 3.65 4.62
CA ARG A 86 10.29 3.41 4.47
C ARG A 86 10.58 1.94 4.16
N ALA A 87 9.89 1.01 4.83
CA ALA A 87 10.04 -0.41 4.60
C ALA A 87 9.63 -0.78 3.16
N GLU A 88 8.45 -0.31 2.73
CA GLU A 88 7.93 -0.61 1.39
C GLU A 88 8.76 0.04 0.28
N ALA A 89 9.21 1.29 0.47
CA ALA A 89 10.11 1.98 -0.47
C ALA A 89 11.46 1.27 -0.63
N ASN A 90 11.92 0.55 0.40
CA ASN A 90 13.17 -0.20 0.39
C ASN A 90 12.96 -1.70 0.12
N ARG A 91 11.71 -2.15 -0.04
CA ARG A 91 11.39 -3.51 -0.44
C ARG A 91 12.12 -3.79 -1.75
N ARG A 92 13.00 -4.79 -1.71
CA ARG A 92 13.64 -5.28 -2.94
C ARG A 92 12.54 -5.95 -3.76
N PRO A 93 12.51 -5.74 -5.08
CA PRO A 93 11.71 -6.60 -5.94
C PRO A 93 12.12 -8.03 -5.61
N VAL A 94 11.17 -8.87 -5.21
CA VAL A 94 11.42 -10.30 -5.24
C VAL A 94 11.52 -10.60 -6.73
N GLU A 95 12.74 -10.83 -7.21
CA GLU A 95 12.92 -11.47 -8.51
C GLU A 95 12.36 -12.89 -8.34
N GLU A 96 11.04 -13.03 -8.45
CA GLU A 96 10.44 -14.30 -8.82
C GLU A 96 10.88 -14.53 -10.27
N SER A 97 12.11 -15.01 -10.43
CA SER A 97 12.54 -15.61 -11.67
C SER A 97 11.45 -16.61 -12.03
N GLN A 98 10.67 -16.32 -13.08
CA GLN A 98 9.60 -17.19 -13.56
C GLN A 98 10.11 -18.62 -13.80
N TYR A 99 11.43 -18.76 -13.97
CA TYR A 99 12.17 -20.01 -14.13
C TYR A 99 12.34 -20.83 -12.84
N GLU A 100 12.23 -20.23 -11.65
CA GLU A 100 12.31 -20.95 -10.35
C GLU A 100 11.16 -21.93 -10.14
N ILE A 101 10.00 -21.69 -10.75
CA ILE A 101 8.87 -22.62 -10.72
C ILE A 101 9.24 -23.92 -11.45
N TYR A 102 9.96 -23.81 -12.57
CA TYR A 102 10.38 -24.96 -13.37
C TYR A 102 11.52 -25.77 -12.72
N LYS A 103 12.32 -25.15 -11.83
CA LYS A 103 13.33 -25.87 -11.02
C LYS A 103 12.71 -26.83 -9.99
N LYS A 104 11.41 -26.69 -9.69
CA LYS A 104 10.68 -27.59 -8.78
C LYS A 104 10.08 -28.80 -9.49
N ILE A 105 10.11 -28.84 -10.82
CA ILE A 105 9.61 -29.96 -11.61
C ILE A 105 10.72 -31.01 -11.68
N PRO A 106 10.50 -32.25 -11.17
CA PRO A 106 11.49 -33.32 -11.23
C PRO A 106 11.92 -33.63 -12.67
N GLU A 107 13.19 -33.99 -12.88
CA GLU A 107 13.75 -34.29 -14.22
C GLU A 107 12.94 -35.37 -14.95
N GLU A 108 12.39 -36.33 -14.22
CA GLU A 108 11.61 -37.45 -14.77
C GLU A 108 10.30 -36.99 -15.41
N ALA A 109 9.70 -35.92 -14.91
CA ALA A 109 8.48 -35.35 -15.47
C ALA A 109 8.72 -34.67 -16.83
N TRP A 110 9.95 -34.24 -17.10
CA TRP A 110 10.34 -33.69 -18.40
C TRP A 110 10.54 -34.77 -19.47
N LEU A 111 10.98 -35.96 -19.06
CA LEU A 111 11.33 -37.08 -19.96
C LEU A 111 10.12 -37.89 -20.45
N LEU A 112 8.95 -37.77 -19.78
CA LEU A 112 7.74 -38.53 -20.12
C LEU A 112 7.12 -38.16 -21.49
N HIS A 113 7.45 -37.01 -22.06
CA HIS A 113 6.92 -36.56 -23.35
C HIS A 113 7.78 -36.93 -24.57
N SER A 114 9.03 -37.40 -24.39
CA SER A 114 9.94 -37.70 -25.50
C SER A 114 9.95 -39.16 -25.95
N CYS A 115 9.26 -40.07 -25.25
CA CYS A 115 9.33 -41.51 -25.52
C CYS A 115 8.10 -42.11 -26.23
N ASN A 116 7.19 -41.29 -26.75
CA ASN A 116 6.15 -41.76 -27.68
C ASN A 116 6.60 -41.53 -29.13
N THR A 117 7.49 -42.41 -29.61
CA THR A 117 7.73 -42.61 -31.06
C THR A 117 7.74 -44.10 -31.36
#